data_AF-A0ABD2ZX51-F1
#
_entry.id   AF-A0ABD2ZX51-F1
#
_cell.length_a   1.000
_cell.length_b   1.000
_cell.length_c   1.000
_cell.angle_alpha   90.00
_cell.angle_beta   90.00
_cell.angle_gamma   90.00
#
_symmetry.space_group_name_H-M   'P 1'
#
loop_
_entity.id
_entity.type
_entity.pdbx_description
1 polymer ?
#
loop_
_entity_poly.entity_id
_entity_poly.type
_entity_poly.pdbx_seq_one_letter_code
_entity_poly.pdbx_strand_id
1 'polypeptide(L)'
;MFLSGKSTSSAAAEKSFSMDPVPYKTSRISSTGFGYKFEVNPGQKFIRLHFYPASYRGFENSVDFFTVKAGPFTLLGNFSASLTAETLGVKYHVKEFCLNVNEREH
;
A
#
# COMPACT_ATOMS: atom_id res chain seq x y z
N MET A 1 5.44 14.87 -3.33
CA MET A 1 4.41 13.80 -3.27
C MET A 1 3.11 14.44 -2.83
N PHE A 2 2.06 14.32 -3.63
CA PHE A 2 0.74 14.86 -3.31
C PHE A 2 -0.23 13.74 -3.03
N LEU A 3 -1.01 13.88 -1.96
CA LEU A 3 -2.08 12.95 -1.59
C LEU A 3 -3.41 13.52 -2.07
N SER A 4 -4.21 12.70 -2.73
CA SER A 4 -5.59 13.02 -3.11
C SER A 4 -6.58 12.06 -2.44
N GLY A 5 -7.79 12.54 -2.17
CA GLY A 5 -8.83 11.77 -1.48
C GLY A 5 -8.65 11.71 0.04
N LYS A 6 -9.63 11.11 0.72
CA LYS A 6 -9.65 10.98 2.17
C LYS A 6 -8.85 9.74 2.58
N SER A 7 -7.94 9.88 3.53
CA SER A 7 -7.21 8.77 4.15
C SER A 7 -6.68 9.17 5.52
N THR A 8 -6.47 8.21 6.39
CA THR A 8 -5.96 8.41 7.75
C THR A 8 -4.67 7.62 7.94
N SER A 9 -3.67 8.26 8.54
CA SER A 9 -2.48 7.54 9.03
C SER A 9 -2.80 6.93 10.39
N SER A 10 -2.68 5.62 10.54
CA SER A 10 -2.99 4.91 11.78
C SER A 10 -1.84 4.00 12.18
N ALA A 11 -1.59 3.92 13.49
CA ALA A 11 -0.61 3.00 14.05
C ALA A 11 -1.25 1.61 14.19
N ALA A 12 -0.44 0.56 13.99
CA ALA A 12 -0.86 -0.78 14.30
C ALA A 12 -1.21 -0.87 15.81
N ALA A 13 -2.32 -1.54 16.12
CA ALA A 13 -2.78 -1.73 17.50
C ALA A 13 -1.82 -2.65 18.26
N GLU A 14 -1.29 -3.67 17.57
CA GLU A 14 -0.32 -4.61 18.11
C GLU A 14 1.11 -4.10 17.90
N LYS A 15 1.93 -4.16 18.95
CA LYS A 15 3.36 -3.92 18.86
C LYS A 15 4.07 -5.25 18.68
N SER A 16 4.48 -5.57 17.45
CA SER A 16 5.39 -6.69 17.20
C SER A 16 6.82 -6.27 17.58
N PHE A 17 7.30 -6.68 18.75
CA PHE A 17 8.66 -6.36 19.25
C PHE A 17 9.79 -6.94 18.39
N SER A 18 9.48 -7.84 17.44
CA SER A 18 10.45 -8.55 16.61
C SER A 18 10.57 -8.01 15.17
N MET A 19 9.95 -6.87 14.85
CA MET A 19 9.92 -6.34 13.48
C MET A 19 10.63 -5.00 13.40
N ASP A 20 11.34 -4.75 12.29
CA ASP A 20 11.83 -3.42 11.98
C ASP A 20 10.62 -2.47 11.90
N PRO A 21 10.55 -1.45 12.78
CA PRO A 21 9.39 -0.58 12.85
C PRO A 21 9.20 0.26 11.57
N VAL A 22 10.21 0.39 10.71
CA VAL A 22 10.09 1.17 9.48
C VAL A 22 10.10 0.23 8.27
N PRO A 23 9.08 0.25 7.39
CA PRO A 23 7.93 1.16 7.31
C PRO A 23 6.67 0.73 8.07
N TYR A 24 6.70 -0.34 8.87
CA TYR A 24 5.49 -1.05 9.32
C TYR A 24 4.82 -0.53 10.62
N LYS A 25 5.35 0.53 11.23
CA LYS A 25 4.77 1.14 12.45
C LYS A 25 3.43 1.82 12.18
N THR A 26 3.23 2.33 10.97
CA THR A 26 2.02 3.07 10.59
C THR A 26 1.57 2.66 9.19
N SER A 27 0.26 2.59 9.00
CA SER A 27 -0.35 2.43 7.67
C SER A 27 -1.22 3.62 7.33
N ARG A 28 -1.42 3.87 6.03
CA ARG A 28 -2.42 4.80 5.55
C ARG A 28 -3.63 4.02 5.06
N ILE A 29 -4.78 4.33 5.64
CA ILE A 29 -6.00 3.55 5.48
C ILE A 29 -7.13 4.47 5.03
N SER A 30 -7.99 3.96 4.17
CA SER A 30 -9.22 4.64 3.77
C SER A 30 -10.32 3.64 3.50
N SER A 31 -11.56 4.03 3.79
CA SER A 31 -12.76 3.33 3.34
C SER A 31 -13.21 3.73 1.93
N THR A 32 -12.55 4.72 1.33
CA THR A 32 -12.84 5.20 -0.03
C THR A 32 -11.56 5.31 -0.87
N GLY A 33 -11.72 5.56 -2.17
CA GLY A 33 -10.58 5.75 -3.08
C GLY A 33 -9.71 6.95 -2.66
N PHE A 34 -8.40 6.73 -2.62
CA PHE A 34 -7.39 7.78 -2.44
C PHE A 34 -6.21 7.53 -3.38
N GLY A 35 -5.39 8.55 -3.60
CA GLY A 35 -4.31 8.48 -4.58
C GLY A 35 -3.06 9.20 -4.14
N TYR A 36 -1.94 8.81 -4.75
CA TYR A 36 -0.67 9.50 -4.62
C TYR A 36 -0.19 9.96 -5.99
N LYS A 37 0.31 11.19 -6.03
CA LYS A 37 1.00 11.76 -7.19
C LYS A 37 2.47 11.97 -6.84
N PHE A 38 3.33 11.34 -7.61
CA PHE A 38 4.77 11.51 -7.53
C PHE A 38 5.24 12.22 -8.80
N GLU A 39 6.08 13.23 -8.63
CA GLU A 39 6.80 13.84 -9.74
C GLU A 39 8.11 13.10 -9.87
N VAL A 40 8.24 12.34 -10.95
CA VAL A 40 9.41 11.52 -11.25
C VAL A 40 9.84 11.79 -12.67
N ASN A 41 11.14 11.63 -12.93
CA ASN A 41 11.66 11.70 -14.27
C ASN A 41 11.15 10.52 -15.10
N PRO A 42 11.07 10.67 -16.45
CA PRO A 42 10.78 9.57 -17.35
C PRO A 42 11.70 8.36 -17.18
N GLY A 43 11.30 7.24 -17.77
CA GLY A 43 12.03 5.97 -17.75
C GLY A 43 11.55 5.01 -16.67
N GLN A 44 12.25 3.89 -16.56
CA GLN A 44 11.88 2.78 -15.68
C GLN A 44 11.91 3.17 -14.20
N LYS A 45 10.88 2.74 -13.46
CA LYS A 45 10.75 2.93 -12.01
C LYS A 45 10.25 1.64 -11.36
N PHE A 46 10.79 1.36 -10.17
CA PHE A 46 10.25 0.32 -9.30
C PHE A 46 9.21 0.91 -8.36
N ILE A 47 8.05 0.29 -8.28
CA ILE A 47 7.03 0.55 -7.27
C ILE A 47 7.06 -0.61 -6.28
N ARG A 48 7.40 -0.33 -5.02
CA ARG A 48 7.32 -1.28 -3.90
C ARG A 48 6.14 -0.92 -3.02
N LEU A 49 5.19 -1.83 -2.93
CA LEU A 49 4.06 -1.73 -2.01
C LEU A 49 4.33 -2.60 -0.79
N HIS A 50 4.41 -1.96 0.38
CA HIS A 50 4.67 -2.62 1.65
C HIS A 50 3.35 -2.87 2.38
N PHE A 51 3.08 -4.13 2.71
CA PHE A 51 1.85 -4.52 3.40
C PHE A 51 2.16 -5.18 4.74
N TYR A 52 1.58 -4.62 5.80
CA TYR A 52 1.53 -5.23 7.13
C TYR A 52 0.06 -5.33 7.55
N PRO A 53 -0.59 -6.47 7.31
CA PRO A 53 -1.96 -6.67 7.78
C PRO A 53 -1.95 -6.83 9.31
N ALA A 54 -2.66 -5.93 9.98
CA ALA A 54 -2.82 -5.87 11.42
C ALA A 54 -4.11 -5.09 11.73
N SER A 55 -4.60 -5.16 12.96
CA SER A 55 -5.64 -4.22 13.40
C SER A 55 -5.04 -2.82 13.53
N TYR A 56 -5.69 -1.84 12.92
CA TYR A 56 -5.30 -0.44 12.98
C TYR A 56 -6.37 0.37 13.69
N ARG A 57 -5.95 1.39 14.45
CA ARG A 57 -6.90 2.22 15.21
C ARG A 57 -7.92 2.87 14.28
N GLY A 58 -9.20 2.69 14.57
CA GLY A 58 -10.34 3.16 13.77
C GLY A 58 -10.75 2.24 12.61
N PHE A 59 -10.09 1.09 12.44
CA PHE A 59 -10.31 0.10 11.39
C PHE A 59 -10.17 -1.34 11.92
N GLU A 60 -10.29 -1.56 13.23
CA GLU A 60 -9.94 -2.81 13.91
C GLU A 60 -10.68 -4.05 13.39
N ASN A 61 -11.90 -3.85 12.89
CA ASN A 61 -12.79 -4.91 12.37
C ASN A 61 -12.99 -4.83 10.84
N SER A 62 -12.12 -4.11 10.12
CA SER A 62 -12.24 -3.96 8.67
C SER A 62 -11.60 -5.15 7.95
N VAL A 63 -12.25 -5.61 6.88
CA VAL A 63 -11.69 -6.60 5.95
C VAL A 63 -11.07 -5.86 4.78
N ASP A 64 -9.85 -6.22 4.40
CA ASP A 64 -9.11 -5.53 3.35
C ASP A 64 -9.31 -6.21 1.99
N PHE A 65 -10.09 -5.54 1.13
CA PHE A 65 -10.15 -5.84 -0.29
C PHE A 65 -10.05 -4.54 -1.09
N PHE A 66 -9.04 -4.45 -1.94
CA PHE A 66 -8.79 -3.21 -2.68
C PHE A 66 -8.13 -3.46 -4.04
N THR A 67 -8.13 -2.40 -4.85
CA THR A 67 -7.48 -2.35 -6.16
C THR A 67 -6.45 -1.23 -6.13
N VAL A 68 -5.25 -1.49 -6.65
CA VAL A 68 -4.18 -0.50 -6.80
C VAL A 68 -3.94 -0.28 -8.28
N LYS A 69 -3.99 0.99 -8.70
CA LYS A 69 -3.69 1.42 -10.07
C LYS A 69 -2.51 2.38 -10.08
N ALA A 70 -1.73 2.32 -11.14
CA ALA A 70 -0.66 3.28 -11.45
C ALA A 70 -0.79 3.69 -12.92
N GLY A 71 -1.29 4.90 -13.17
CA GLY A 71 -1.63 5.34 -14.52
C GLY A 71 -2.64 4.38 -15.18
N PRO A 72 -2.36 3.85 -16.39
CA PRO A 72 -3.25 2.92 -17.08
C PRO A 72 -3.20 1.48 -16.53
N PHE A 73 -2.26 1.18 -15.62
CA PHE A 73 -2.03 -0.19 -15.16
C PHE A 73 -2.79 -0.47 -13.87
N THR A 74 -3.42 -1.65 -13.80
CA THR A 74 -3.89 -2.24 -12.54
C THR A 74 -2.78 -3.13 -11.99
N LEU A 75 -2.18 -2.76 -10.87
CA LEU A 75 -1.10 -3.51 -10.23
C LEU A 75 -1.62 -4.63 -9.33
N LEU A 76 -2.73 -4.36 -8.64
CA LEU A 76 -3.42 -5.31 -7.76
C LEU A 76 -4.93 -5.14 -7.99
N GLY A 77 -5.68 -6.24 -8.09
CA GLY A 77 -7.13 -6.23 -8.26
C GLY A 77 -7.79 -7.21 -7.30
N ASN A 78 -8.86 -6.76 -6.64
CA ASN A 78 -9.55 -7.53 -5.59
C ASN A 78 -8.58 -8.19 -4.59
N PHE A 79 -7.56 -7.44 -4.18
CA PHE A 79 -6.44 -7.96 -3.40
C PHE A 79 -6.70 -7.80 -1.91
N SER A 80 -6.38 -8.85 -1.14
CA SER A 80 -6.29 -8.82 0.32
C SER A 80 -4.86 -9.08 0.75
N ALA A 81 -4.27 -8.12 1.48
CA ALA A 81 -3.00 -8.29 2.15
C ALA A 81 -3.12 -9.30 3.30
N SER A 82 -4.22 -9.28 4.06
CA SER A 82 -4.41 -10.21 5.18
C SER A 82 -4.40 -11.67 4.72
N LEU A 83 -5.19 -12.01 3.71
CA LEU A 83 -5.24 -13.38 3.17
C LEU A 83 -3.90 -13.81 2.55
N THR A 84 -3.20 -12.88 1.90
CA THR A 84 -1.87 -13.14 1.32
C THR A 84 -0.85 -13.46 2.42
N ALA A 85 -0.84 -12.67 3.51
CA ALA A 85 0.07 -12.89 4.63
C ALA A 85 -0.21 -14.21 5.36
N GLU A 86 -1.49 -14.54 5.57
CA GLU A 86 -1.93 -15.81 6.14
C GLU A 86 -1.46 -17.00 5.30
N THR A 87 -1.71 -16.96 3.99
CA THR A 87 -1.32 -18.02 3.05
C THR A 87 0.20 -18.23 3.02
N LEU A 88 0.97 -17.14 3.08
CA LEU A 88 2.43 -17.18 3.08
C LEU A 88 3.03 -17.51 4.46
N GLY A 89 2.25 -17.48 5.54
CA GLY A 89 2.74 -17.65 6.90
C GLY A 89 3.69 -16.53 7.35
N VAL A 90 3.55 -15.32 6.81
CA VAL A 90 4.41 -14.17 7.11
C VAL A 90 3.64 -13.03 7.78
N LYS A 91 4.31 -12.23 8.60
CA LYS A 91 3.68 -11.07 9.25
C LYS A 91 3.47 -9.91 8.28
N TYR A 92 4.34 -9.76 7.29
CA TYR A 92 4.32 -8.69 6.30
C TYR A 92 4.84 -9.21 4.97
N HIS A 93 4.52 -8.50 3.90
CA HIS A 93 5.04 -8.82 2.58
C HIS A 93 5.17 -7.56 1.71
N VAL A 94 5.93 -7.70 0.64
CA VAL A 94 6.18 -6.62 -0.33
C VAL A 94 5.78 -7.10 -1.71
N LYS A 95 5.12 -6.24 -2.49
CA LYS A 95 4.89 -6.44 -3.92
C LYS A 95 5.71 -5.41 -4.68
N GLU A 96 6.60 -5.86 -5.56
CA GLU A 96 7.43 -5.00 -6.40
C GLU A 96 6.97 -5.08 -7.86
N PHE A 97 6.86 -3.92 -8.50
CA PHE A 97 6.49 -3.78 -9.90
C PHE A 97 7.48 -2.88 -10.60
N CYS A 98 7.75 -3.16 -11.87
CA CYS A 98 8.60 -2.35 -12.72
C CYS A 98 7.74 -1.70 -13.81
N LEU A 99 7.65 -0.37 -13.80
CA LEU A 99 6.85 0.39 -14.77
C LEU A 99 7.72 1.41 -15.50
N ASN A 100 7.47 1.59 -16.79
CA ASN A 100 8.05 2.70 -17.53
C ASN A 100 7.15 3.92 -17.41
N VAL A 101 7.71 5.04 -16.94
CA VAL A 101 7.03 6.33 -16.97
C VAL A 101 7.41 7.02 -18.26
N ASN A 102 6.45 7.20 -19.16
CA ASN A 102 6.69 7.93 -20.40
C ASN A 102 6.83 9.43 -20.12
N GLU A 103 7.50 10.15 -21.02
CA GLU A 103 7.41 11.60 -21.05
C GLU A 103 5.93 12.00 -21.18
N ARG A 104 5.52 13.03 -20.43
CA ARG A 104 4.17 13.57 -20.59
C ARG A 104 4.12 14.12 -22.01
N GLU A 105 3.25 13.56 -22.86
CA GLU A 105 2.91 14.20 -24.13
C GLU A 105 2.37 15.59 -23.80
N HIS A 106 2.99 16.61 -24.39
CA HIS A 106 2.74 18.02 -24.14
C HIS A 106 1.56 18.54 -24.96
#